data_AF-A0A871REL6-F1
#
_entry.id   AF-A0A871REL6-F1
#
_cell.length_a   1.000
_cell.length_b   1.000
_cell.length_c   1.000
_cell.angle_alpha   90.00
_cell.angle_beta   90.00
_cell.angle_gamma   90.00
#
_symmetry.space_group_name_H-M   'P 1'
#
loop_
_entity.id
_entity.type
_entity.pdbx_description
1 polymer ?
#
loop_
_entity_poly.entity_id
_entity_poly.type
_entity_poly.pdbx_seq_one_letter_code
_entity_poly.pdbx_strand_id
1 'polypeptide(L)'
;MSEVHDRKLTIAKRAINFWQCEPQLSLLCGGIAGALSRTAVSPIERVKVLYQVQGTTNSYSSGTLRTVYQIWKEEGYKGLFRGNGINCIRIVPYSAVQYSVYQEMKAWLARRRQKKYNISHPEDPVEDSKLHTNTVDKLFAGTVAGFASVVATYPMDLVKTRLSIQTARSLKNLNVESPNQKGIRPLGMFGSIREIYLHEGGVRALYRGVAPTTLGVAPYAGLNFAIYENMRNAVPLEHRKNPFIILSLGGLSGGIAQTLVYPFDILRRRFQVATLQGGKMGFQYSSVWDALKTIVAKEGWRGLYKGWQANMWKIMPSMAVQWTSYDLIKKFIEER
;
A
#
# COMPACT_ATOMS: atom_id res chain seq x y z
N MET A 1 2.51 -46.91 -20.48
CA MET A 1 2.65 -46.21 -19.18
C MET A 1 3.84 -45.24 -19.15
N SER A 2 4.92 -45.48 -19.91
CA SER A 2 6.08 -44.57 -20.03
C SER A 2 5.78 -43.25 -20.79
N GLU A 3 4.99 -43.30 -21.86
CA GLU A 3 4.68 -42.11 -22.69
C GLU A 3 3.91 -41.00 -21.95
N VAL A 4 3.02 -41.38 -21.03
CA VAL A 4 2.26 -40.43 -20.18
C VAL A 4 3.16 -39.82 -19.11
N HIS A 5 4.14 -40.58 -18.61
CA HIS A 5 5.14 -40.10 -17.66
C HIS A 5 6.09 -39.09 -18.33
N ASP A 6 6.56 -39.38 -19.55
CA ASP A 6 7.42 -38.48 -20.33
C ASP A 6 6.71 -37.19 -20.75
N ARG A 7 5.43 -37.25 -21.15
CA ARG A 7 4.65 -36.03 -21.41
C ARG A 7 4.49 -35.16 -20.18
N LYS A 8 4.21 -35.75 -19.00
CA LYS A 8 4.12 -35.01 -17.73
C LYS A 8 5.46 -34.38 -17.35
N LEU A 9 6.57 -35.09 -17.55
CA LEU A 9 7.91 -34.59 -17.29
C LEU A 9 8.28 -33.43 -18.24
N THR A 10 7.89 -33.52 -19.51
CA THR A 10 8.12 -32.49 -20.53
C THR A 10 7.29 -31.23 -20.27
N ILE A 11 6.04 -31.39 -19.85
CA ILE A 11 5.17 -30.27 -19.45
C ILE A 11 5.69 -29.62 -18.17
N ALA A 12 6.12 -30.41 -17.18
CA ALA A 12 6.73 -29.90 -15.94
C ALA A 12 8.01 -29.11 -16.23
N LYS A 13 8.91 -29.64 -17.07
CA LYS A 13 10.14 -28.94 -17.51
C LYS A 13 9.83 -27.65 -18.27
N ARG A 14 8.84 -27.65 -19.16
CA ARG A 14 8.40 -26.43 -19.87
C ARG A 14 7.77 -25.41 -18.93
N ALA A 15 7.01 -25.84 -17.93
CA ALA A 15 6.44 -24.96 -16.92
C ALA A 15 7.55 -24.34 -16.04
N ILE A 16 8.53 -25.15 -15.61
CA ILE A 16 9.70 -24.67 -14.86
C ILE A 16 10.48 -23.63 -15.66
N ASN A 17 10.80 -23.91 -16.92
CA ASN A 17 11.52 -22.97 -17.79
C ASN A 17 10.71 -21.68 -18.07
N PHE A 18 9.37 -21.77 -18.14
CA PHE A 18 8.50 -20.61 -18.26
C PHE A 18 8.62 -19.73 -17.01
N TRP A 19 8.42 -20.31 -15.82
CA TRP A 19 8.53 -19.60 -14.54
C TRP A 19 9.95 -19.09 -14.23
N GLN A 20 10.99 -19.71 -14.78
CA GLN A 20 12.39 -19.28 -14.67
C GLN A 20 12.73 -18.08 -15.57
N CYS A 21 11.81 -17.58 -16.40
CA CYS A 21 12.01 -16.30 -17.06
C CYS A 21 12.16 -15.18 -16.01
N GLU A 22 13.29 -14.48 -16.02
CA GLU A 22 13.67 -13.35 -15.14
C GLU A 22 12.49 -12.46 -14.66
N PRO A 23 11.59 -11.95 -15.56
CA PRO A 23 10.49 -11.09 -15.12
C PRO A 23 9.36 -11.83 -14.37
N GLN A 24 9.07 -13.08 -14.73
CA GLN A 24 8.00 -13.88 -14.12
C GLN A 24 8.43 -14.40 -12.75
N LEU A 25 9.70 -14.85 -12.66
CA LEU A 25 10.33 -15.25 -11.42
C LEU A 25 10.35 -14.08 -10.43
N SER A 26 10.80 -12.91 -10.87
CA SER A 26 10.84 -11.70 -10.04
C SER A 26 9.45 -11.29 -9.53
N LEU A 27 8.40 -11.48 -10.36
CA LEU A 27 7.02 -11.19 -9.96
C LEU A 27 6.51 -12.20 -8.92
N LEU A 28 6.83 -13.49 -9.07
CA LEU A 28 6.46 -14.53 -8.10
C LEU A 28 7.19 -14.33 -6.76
N CYS A 29 8.51 -14.14 -6.79
CA CYS A 29 9.33 -13.86 -5.62
C CYS A 29 8.85 -12.59 -4.91
N GLY A 30 8.61 -11.51 -5.67
CA GLY A 30 8.08 -10.25 -5.16
C GLY A 30 6.67 -10.40 -4.56
N GLY A 31 5.82 -11.23 -5.16
CA GLY A 31 4.48 -11.54 -4.67
C GLY A 31 4.49 -12.26 -3.32
N ILE A 32 5.27 -13.33 -3.21
CA ILE A 32 5.40 -14.13 -1.98
C ILE A 32 6.08 -13.31 -0.88
N ALA A 33 7.20 -12.66 -1.20
CA ALA A 33 7.93 -11.80 -0.26
C ALA A 33 7.06 -10.65 0.25
N GLY A 34 6.26 -10.05 -0.64
CA GLY A 34 5.26 -9.05 -0.27
C GLY A 34 4.22 -9.62 0.69
N ALA A 35 3.68 -10.82 0.44
CA ALA A 35 2.68 -11.45 1.30
C ALA A 35 3.23 -11.80 2.70
N LEU A 36 4.46 -12.30 2.77
CA LEU A 36 5.16 -12.56 4.03
C LEU A 36 5.37 -11.27 4.82
N SER A 37 5.84 -10.21 4.16
CA SER A 37 6.01 -8.89 4.78
C SER A 37 4.71 -8.35 5.35
N ARG A 38 3.61 -8.37 4.59
CA ARG A 38 2.28 -7.90 5.06
C ARG A 38 1.78 -8.70 6.25
N THR A 39 2.03 -10.01 6.25
CA THR A 39 1.63 -10.90 7.34
C THR A 39 2.44 -10.60 8.61
N ALA A 40 3.75 -10.47 8.51
CA ALA A 40 4.63 -10.16 9.64
C ALA A 40 4.23 -8.86 10.35
N VAL A 41 3.83 -7.82 9.60
CA VAL A 41 3.48 -6.51 10.15
C VAL A 41 1.97 -6.30 10.36
N SER A 42 1.15 -7.32 10.12
CA SER A 42 -0.32 -7.22 10.22
C SER A 42 -0.82 -6.73 11.58
N PRO A 43 -0.28 -7.18 12.74
CA PRO A 43 -0.70 -6.68 14.05
C PRO A 43 -0.53 -5.16 14.18
N ILE A 44 0.61 -4.62 13.72
CA ILE A 44 0.93 -3.18 13.81
C ILE A 44 0.11 -2.38 12.78
N GLU A 45 -0.05 -2.90 11.57
CA GLU A 45 -0.93 -2.30 10.55
C GLU A 45 -2.36 -2.19 11.06
N ARG A 46 -2.84 -3.21 11.78
CA ARG A 46 -4.16 -3.18 12.39
C ARG A 46 -4.28 -2.08 13.45
N VAL A 47 -3.29 -1.94 14.34
CA VAL A 47 -3.26 -0.83 15.31
C VAL A 47 -3.25 0.53 14.60
N LYS A 48 -2.45 0.70 13.53
CA LYS A 48 -2.45 1.92 12.71
C LYS A 48 -3.88 2.23 12.25
N VAL A 49 -4.55 1.28 11.60
CA VAL A 49 -5.90 1.51 11.07
C VAL A 49 -6.88 1.92 12.16
N LEU A 50 -6.88 1.23 13.31
CA LEU A 50 -7.76 1.54 14.44
C LEU A 50 -7.51 2.95 15.01
N TYR A 51 -6.24 3.35 15.15
CA TYR A 51 -5.91 4.71 15.56
C TYR A 51 -6.31 5.77 14.54
N GLN A 52 -6.22 5.50 13.23
CA GLN A 52 -6.60 6.48 12.19
C GLN A 52 -8.11 6.74 12.15
N VAL A 53 -8.92 5.77 12.58
CA VAL A 53 -10.39 5.84 12.54
C VAL A 53 -11.02 6.14 13.89
N GLN A 54 -10.29 6.09 15.01
CA GLN A 54 -10.83 6.54 16.28
C GLN A 54 -10.96 8.08 16.26
N GLY A 55 -12.20 8.55 16.40
CA GLY A 55 -12.54 9.98 16.49
C GLY A 55 -12.14 10.55 17.84
N THR A 56 -12.98 11.36 18.45
CA THR A 56 -12.73 11.90 19.80
C THR A 56 -12.71 10.84 20.90
N THR A 57 -13.29 9.66 20.65
CA THR A 57 -13.26 8.52 21.58
C THR A 57 -11.90 7.81 21.54
N ASN A 58 -11.15 7.86 22.64
CA ASN A 58 -9.90 7.09 22.81
C ASN A 58 -10.19 5.65 23.25
N SER A 59 -10.93 4.89 22.44
CA SER A 59 -11.28 3.50 22.75
C SER A 59 -10.07 2.57 22.83
N TYR A 60 -8.98 2.94 22.16
CA TYR A 60 -7.71 2.23 22.25
C TYR A 60 -6.68 3.05 23.04
N SER A 61 -6.05 2.38 24.02
CA SER A 61 -5.08 2.99 24.93
C SER A 61 -3.89 3.63 24.22
N SER A 62 -3.24 4.61 24.86
CA SER A 62 -1.96 5.16 24.41
C SER A 62 -0.84 4.11 24.49
N GLY A 63 -0.60 3.37 23.40
CA GLY A 63 0.57 2.52 23.23
C GLY A 63 0.36 1.36 22.26
N THR A 64 1.16 1.29 21.19
CA THR A 64 1.01 0.28 20.13
C THR A 64 0.97 -1.15 20.68
N LEU A 65 1.90 -1.52 21.56
CA LEU A 65 1.97 -2.87 22.14
C LEU A 65 0.78 -3.17 23.05
N ARG A 66 0.33 -2.19 23.83
CA ARG A 66 -0.85 -2.34 24.70
C ARG A 66 -2.12 -2.55 23.87
N THR A 67 -2.25 -1.85 22.75
CA THR A 67 -3.36 -2.06 21.81
C THR A 67 -3.28 -3.40 21.11
N VAL A 68 -2.09 -3.88 20.72
CA VAL A 68 -1.93 -5.26 20.21
C VAL A 68 -2.41 -6.27 21.25
N TYR A 69 -1.98 -6.12 22.51
CA TYR A 69 -2.41 -7.00 23.59
C TYR A 69 -3.92 -6.93 23.86
N GLN A 70 -4.50 -5.72 23.84
CA GLN A 70 -5.94 -5.50 23.95
C GLN A 70 -6.71 -6.24 22.84
N ILE A 71 -6.30 -6.09 21.57
CA ILE A 71 -6.93 -6.80 20.44
C ILE A 71 -6.79 -8.32 20.61
N TRP A 72 -5.63 -8.80 21.05
CA TRP A 72 -5.42 -10.23 21.28
C TRP A 72 -6.35 -10.77 22.37
N LYS A 73 -6.55 -10.02 23.47
CA LYS A 73 -7.46 -10.40 24.56
C LYS A 73 -8.94 -10.33 24.14
N GLU A 74 -9.33 -9.32 23.37
CA GLU A 74 -10.73 -9.08 22.98
C GLU A 74 -11.19 -9.93 21.78
N GLU A 75 -10.31 -10.19 20.81
CA GLU A 75 -10.65 -10.84 19.53
C GLU A 75 -9.85 -12.11 19.23
N GLY A 76 -8.88 -12.46 20.08
CA GLY A 76 -7.96 -13.57 19.85
C GLY A 76 -6.91 -13.27 18.78
N TYR A 77 -6.04 -14.26 18.52
CA TYR A 77 -4.95 -14.11 17.54
C TYR A 77 -5.46 -13.81 16.13
N LYS A 78 -6.60 -14.39 15.72
CA LYS A 78 -7.24 -14.12 14.43
C LYS A 78 -7.66 -12.65 14.28
N GLY A 79 -7.90 -11.95 15.40
CA GLY A 79 -8.08 -10.51 15.43
C GLY A 79 -6.91 -9.79 14.77
N LEU A 80 -5.67 -10.05 15.20
CA LEU A 80 -4.48 -9.34 14.71
C LEU A 80 -4.28 -9.40 13.19
N PHE A 81 -4.86 -10.39 12.51
CA PHE A 81 -4.74 -10.62 11.07
C PHE A 81 -5.99 -10.27 10.25
N ARG A 82 -7.00 -9.60 10.83
CA ARG A 82 -8.20 -9.21 10.08
C ARG A 82 -7.90 -8.21 8.97
N GLY A 83 -8.33 -8.57 7.76
CA GLY A 83 -8.05 -7.83 6.53
C GLY A 83 -6.71 -8.20 5.87
N ASN A 84 -5.84 -9.00 6.52
CA ASN A 84 -4.54 -9.37 5.96
C ASN A 84 -4.67 -10.24 4.70
N GLY A 85 -5.67 -11.13 4.63
CA GLY A 85 -5.89 -11.93 3.42
C GLY A 85 -6.11 -11.06 2.17
N ILE A 86 -6.84 -9.94 2.31
CA ILE A 86 -7.06 -8.99 1.22
C ILE A 86 -5.78 -8.24 0.88
N ASN A 87 -4.96 -7.89 1.88
CA ASN A 87 -3.64 -7.32 1.64
C ASN A 87 -2.78 -8.22 0.74
N CYS A 88 -2.76 -9.52 1.01
CA CYS A 88 -1.96 -10.48 0.24
C CYS A 88 -2.51 -10.64 -1.19
N ILE A 89 -3.83 -10.83 -1.34
CA ILE A 89 -4.47 -10.98 -2.66
C ILE A 89 -4.25 -9.73 -3.51
N ARG A 90 -4.26 -8.53 -2.92
CA ARG A 90 -4.08 -7.25 -3.63
C ARG A 90 -2.70 -7.07 -4.26
N ILE A 91 -1.67 -7.77 -3.79
CA ILE A 91 -0.28 -7.56 -4.27
C ILE A 91 -0.18 -7.83 -5.77
N VAL A 92 -0.74 -8.95 -6.25
CA VAL A 92 -0.66 -9.36 -7.66
C VAL A 92 -1.33 -8.35 -8.61
N PRO A 93 -2.62 -8.01 -8.47
CA PRO A 93 -3.27 -7.06 -9.37
C PRO A 93 -2.67 -5.65 -9.25
N TYR A 94 -2.22 -5.24 -8.06
CA TYR A 94 -1.56 -3.96 -7.87
C TYR A 94 -0.25 -3.88 -8.67
N SER A 95 0.62 -4.89 -8.52
CA SER A 95 1.91 -4.95 -9.22
C SER A 95 1.74 -5.10 -10.73
N ALA A 96 0.76 -5.91 -11.18
CA ALA A 96 0.49 -6.10 -12.60
C ALA A 96 0.12 -4.76 -13.28
N VAL A 97 -0.87 -4.04 -12.74
CA VAL A 97 -1.30 -2.75 -13.29
C VAL A 97 -0.17 -1.73 -13.22
N GLN A 98 0.54 -1.66 -12.09
CA GLN A 98 1.64 -0.72 -11.92
C GLN A 98 2.75 -0.98 -12.96
N TYR A 99 3.15 -2.23 -13.14
CA TYR A 99 4.21 -2.57 -14.09
C TYR A 99 3.79 -2.29 -15.53
N SER A 100 2.59 -2.73 -15.94
CA SER A 100 2.08 -2.50 -17.30
C SER A 100 2.02 -1.00 -17.62
N VAL A 101 1.42 -0.19 -16.74
CA VAL A 101 1.31 1.25 -16.97
C VAL A 101 2.68 1.92 -16.94
N TYR A 102 3.59 1.49 -16.07
CA TYR A 102 4.95 2.04 -16.02
C TYR A 102 5.74 1.77 -17.31
N GLN A 103 5.64 0.56 -17.86
CA GLN A 103 6.32 0.21 -19.12
C GLN A 103 5.74 1.00 -20.30
N GLU A 104 4.41 1.09 -20.40
CA GLU A 104 3.75 1.89 -21.45
C GLU A 104 4.13 3.38 -21.34
N MET A 105 4.16 3.93 -20.12
CA MET A 105 4.55 5.33 -19.91
C MET A 105 6.01 5.59 -20.28
N LYS A 106 6.93 4.69 -19.93
CA LYS A 106 8.33 4.80 -20.35
C LYS A 106 8.48 4.71 -21.87
N ALA A 107 7.80 3.75 -22.50
CA ALA A 107 7.84 3.58 -23.96
C ALA A 107 7.29 4.82 -24.68
N TRP A 108 6.20 5.40 -24.16
CA TRP A 108 5.63 6.63 -24.68
C TRP A 108 6.57 7.84 -24.51
N LEU A 109 7.23 7.99 -23.36
CA LEU A 109 8.22 9.05 -23.13
C LEU A 109 9.43 8.90 -24.06
N ALA A 110 9.93 7.68 -24.25
CA ALA A 110 11.02 7.37 -25.17
C ALA A 110 10.64 7.75 -26.61
N ARG A 111 9.46 7.32 -27.10
CA ARG A 111 8.95 7.69 -28.45
C ARG A 111 8.80 9.20 -28.63
N ARG A 112 8.33 9.92 -27.60
CA ARG A 112 8.23 11.39 -27.63
C ARG A 112 9.59 12.07 -27.76
N ARG A 113 10.61 11.58 -27.04
CA ARG A 113 11.98 12.09 -27.15
C ARG A 113 12.59 11.75 -28.50
N GLN A 114 12.41 10.53 -28.97
CA GLN A 114 12.85 10.08 -30.29
C GLN A 114 12.34 11.02 -31.39
N LYS A 115 11.05 11.37 -31.36
CA LYS A 115 10.45 12.34 -32.28
C LYS A 115 10.99 13.76 -32.08
N LYS A 116 11.25 14.18 -30.84
CA LYS A 116 11.77 15.52 -30.54
C LYS A 116 13.20 15.73 -31.04
N TYR A 117 14.04 14.70 -30.96
CA TYR A 117 15.44 14.75 -31.39
C TYR A 117 15.64 14.20 -32.82
N ASN A 118 14.58 13.72 -33.47
CA ASN A 118 14.59 13.15 -34.82
C ASN A 118 15.59 11.98 -35.00
N ILE A 119 15.72 11.14 -33.96
CA ILE A 119 16.67 10.02 -33.91
C ILE A 119 15.94 8.74 -34.34
N SER A 120 16.26 8.15 -35.49
CA SER A 120 15.59 6.92 -35.96
C SER A 120 16.24 5.65 -35.39
N HIS A 121 17.57 5.63 -35.31
CA HIS A 121 18.36 4.57 -34.70
C HIS A 121 19.49 5.23 -33.90
N PRO A 122 19.57 5.02 -32.57
CA PRO A 122 20.70 5.51 -31.80
C PRO A 122 21.92 4.64 -32.13
N GLU A 123 22.72 5.07 -33.09
CA GLU A 123 24.01 4.45 -33.41
C GLU A 123 25.13 5.04 -32.56
N ASP A 124 24.97 6.29 -32.11
CA ASP A 124 25.93 7.00 -31.27
C ASP A 124 25.61 6.91 -29.76
N PRO A 125 26.61 6.75 -28.87
CA PRO A 125 26.43 6.74 -27.41
C PRO A 125 25.79 8.03 -26.86
N VAL A 126 25.97 9.15 -27.56
CA VAL A 126 25.41 10.45 -27.20
C VAL A 126 23.91 10.52 -27.53
N GLU A 127 23.46 9.86 -28.58
CA GLU A 127 22.04 9.75 -28.95
C GLU A 127 21.29 8.80 -28.03
N ASP A 128 21.92 7.69 -27.65
CA ASP A 128 21.37 6.74 -26.67
C ASP A 128 21.22 7.39 -25.28
N SER A 129 22.18 8.22 -24.87
CA SER A 129 22.10 9.04 -23.65
C SER A 129 20.90 10.00 -23.64
N LYS A 130 20.57 10.61 -24.79
CA LYS A 130 19.40 11.51 -24.92
C LYS A 130 18.07 10.74 -24.86
N LEU A 131 18.07 9.48 -25.31
CA LEU A 131 16.91 8.59 -25.28
C LEU A 131 16.65 7.99 -23.89
N HIS A 132 17.68 7.87 -23.06
CA HIS A 132 17.53 7.42 -21.68
C HIS A 132 16.59 8.34 -20.87
N THR A 133 15.57 7.73 -20.26
CA THR A 133 14.63 8.43 -19.36
C THR A 133 15.37 9.05 -18.17
N ASN A 134 15.23 10.37 -18.01
CA ASN A 134 15.77 11.11 -16.86
C ASN A 134 15.08 10.68 -15.56
N THR A 135 15.65 11.04 -14.41
CA THR A 135 15.05 10.76 -13.09
C THR A 135 13.63 11.32 -12.97
N VAL A 136 13.39 12.53 -13.50
CA VAL A 136 12.05 13.16 -13.52
C VAL A 136 11.05 12.35 -14.36
N ASP A 137 11.46 11.80 -15.49
CA ASP A 137 10.61 10.97 -16.34
C ASP A 137 10.23 9.66 -15.65
N LYS A 138 11.19 9.03 -14.96
CA LYS A 138 10.95 7.83 -14.16
C LYS A 138 10.01 8.11 -13.00
N LEU A 139 10.16 9.26 -12.33
CA LEU A 139 9.26 9.71 -11.26
C LEU A 139 7.84 9.97 -11.79
N PHE A 140 7.71 10.62 -12.95
CA PHE A 140 6.43 10.90 -13.58
C PHE A 140 5.73 9.60 -14.01
N ALA A 141 6.41 8.75 -14.77
CA ALA A 141 5.90 7.45 -15.19
C ALA A 141 5.53 6.58 -13.98
N GLY A 142 6.37 6.57 -12.94
CA GLY A 142 6.10 5.86 -11.69
C GLY A 142 4.88 6.39 -10.94
N THR A 143 4.67 7.71 -10.92
CA THR A 143 3.51 8.35 -10.30
C THR A 143 2.22 8.01 -11.04
N VAL A 144 2.21 8.10 -12.37
CA VAL A 144 1.04 7.73 -13.21
C VAL A 144 0.71 6.25 -13.03
N ALA A 145 1.72 5.38 -13.06
CA ALA A 145 1.56 3.95 -12.82
C ALA A 145 1.01 3.63 -11.42
N GLY A 146 1.51 4.33 -10.39
CA GLY A 146 1.01 4.22 -9.02
C GLY A 146 -0.45 4.67 -8.88
N PHE A 147 -0.86 5.72 -9.60
CA PHE A 147 -2.27 6.13 -9.62
C PHE A 147 -3.17 5.10 -10.28
N ALA A 148 -2.77 4.60 -11.45
CA ALA A 148 -3.55 3.59 -12.16
C ALA A 148 -3.73 2.32 -11.31
N SER A 149 -2.68 1.85 -10.63
CA SER A 149 -2.76 0.67 -9.77
C SER A 149 -3.61 0.89 -8.52
N VAL A 150 -3.55 2.09 -7.91
CA VAL A 150 -4.41 2.46 -6.77
C VAL A 150 -5.88 2.50 -7.21
N VAL A 151 -6.20 3.09 -8.36
CA VAL A 151 -7.58 3.15 -8.86
C VAL A 151 -8.09 1.74 -9.19
N ALA A 152 -7.29 0.92 -9.86
CA ALA A 152 -7.68 -0.45 -10.20
C ALA A 152 -7.93 -1.33 -8.96
N THR A 153 -7.14 -1.14 -7.89
CA THR A 153 -7.23 -1.97 -6.67
C THR A 153 -8.00 -1.31 -5.52
N TYR A 154 -8.60 -0.14 -5.76
CA TYR A 154 -9.25 0.65 -4.73
C TYR A 154 -10.38 -0.08 -3.98
N PRO A 155 -11.27 -0.84 -4.65
CA PRO A 155 -12.31 -1.60 -3.96
C PRO A 155 -11.73 -2.58 -2.92
N MET A 156 -10.56 -3.17 -3.19
CA MET A 156 -9.87 -4.06 -2.26
C MET A 156 -9.37 -3.29 -1.03
N ASP A 157 -8.81 -2.10 -1.23
CA ASP A 157 -8.32 -1.23 -0.17
C ASP A 157 -9.46 -0.74 0.75
N LEU A 158 -10.61 -0.44 0.17
CA LEU A 158 -11.82 -0.10 0.91
C LEU A 158 -12.23 -1.28 1.80
N VAL A 159 -12.47 -2.45 1.21
CA VAL A 159 -12.98 -3.63 1.92
C VAL A 159 -12.01 -4.10 3.00
N LYS A 160 -10.70 -4.09 2.74
CA LYS A 160 -9.67 -4.35 3.75
C LYS A 160 -9.87 -3.47 4.98
N THR A 161 -9.95 -2.16 4.76
CA THR A 161 -10.05 -1.17 5.84
C THR A 161 -11.30 -1.42 6.67
N ARG A 162 -12.41 -1.70 5.99
CA ARG A 162 -13.68 -1.99 6.67
C ARG A 162 -13.63 -3.27 7.47
N LEU A 163 -13.07 -4.35 6.94
CA LEU A 163 -12.95 -5.63 7.67
C LEU A 163 -12.02 -5.52 8.89
N SER A 164 -10.97 -4.71 8.82
CA SER A 164 -10.11 -4.45 9.98
C SER A 164 -10.83 -3.71 11.11
N ILE A 165 -11.97 -3.05 10.83
CA ILE A 165 -12.73 -2.21 11.78
C ILE A 165 -14.04 -2.88 12.19
N GLN A 166 -14.76 -3.52 11.27
CA GLN A 166 -16.07 -4.15 11.50
C GLN A 166 -16.08 -5.14 12.65
N THR A 167 -14.92 -5.71 13.00
CA THR A 167 -14.83 -6.64 14.12
C THR A 167 -14.05 -6.16 15.31
N ALA A 168 -13.66 -4.89 15.34
CA ALA A 168 -13.44 -4.18 16.59
C ALA A 168 -14.75 -4.20 17.40
N ARG A 169 -15.05 -5.36 18.01
CA ARG A 169 -16.18 -5.59 18.91
C ARG A 169 -16.12 -4.68 20.14
N SER A 170 -15.03 -3.93 20.31
CA SER A 170 -14.82 -2.88 21.31
C SER A 170 -15.30 -1.47 20.87
N LEU A 171 -16.20 -1.38 19.88
CA LEU A 171 -17.20 -0.30 19.82
C LEU A 171 -18.50 -0.68 20.54
N LYS A 172 -18.51 -1.78 21.33
CA LYS A 172 -19.60 -2.11 22.26
C LYS A 172 -19.92 -0.99 23.27
N ASN A 173 -19.02 -0.02 23.46
CA ASN A 173 -19.26 1.15 24.31
C ASN A 173 -19.95 2.32 23.58
N LEU A 174 -20.27 2.19 22.29
CA LEU A 174 -21.27 3.05 21.67
C LEU A 174 -22.63 2.39 21.97
N ASN A 175 -23.34 2.88 22.99
CA ASN A 175 -24.69 2.47 23.44
C ASN A 175 -25.73 2.40 22.30
N VAL A 176 -25.58 1.43 21.41
CA VAL A 176 -26.53 1.14 20.34
C VAL A 176 -26.85 -0.33 20.46
N GLU A 177 -27.69 -0.64 21.44
CA GLU A 177 -28.52 -1.83 21.42
C GLU A 177 -29.38 -1.77 20.16
N SER A 178 -28.92 -2.39 19.07
CA SER A 178 -29.80 -2.72 17.95
C SER A 178 -30.40 -4.09 18.23
N PRO A 179 -31.72 -4.22 18.48
CA PRO A 179 -32.36 -5.46 18.93
C PRO A 179 -32.36 -6.61 17.89
N ASN A 180 -31.63 -6.50 16.78
CA ASN A 180 -31.74 -7.43 15.66
C ASN A 180 -30.40 -7.78 14.97
N GLN A 181 -29.27 -7.72 15.70
CA GLN A 181 -27.99 -8.21 15.18
C GLN A 181 -27.89 -9.75 15.30
N LYS A 182 -28.67 -10.48 14.49
CA LYS A 182 -28.24 -11.82 14.06
C LYS A 182 -26.86 -11.66 13.43
N GLY A 183 -25.89 -12.40 13.97
CA GLY A 183 -24.46 -12.15 13.84
C GLY A 183 -24.03 -11.65 12.46
N ILE A 184 -23.46 -10.44 12.43
CA ILE A 184 -22.72 -9.95 11.27
C ILE A 184 -21.54 -10.89 11.08
N ARG A 185 -21.73 -11.96 10.31
CA ARG A 185 -20.61 -12.72 9.78
C ARG A 185 -19.80 -11.72 8.97
N PRO A 186 -18.47 -11.59 9.20
CA PRO A 186 -17.66 -10.75 8.35
C PRO A 186 -17.82 -11.27 6.93
N LEU A 187 -18.53 -10.52 6.10
CA LEU A 187 -18.73 -10.87 4.71
C LEU A 187 -17.35 -11.02 4.08
N GLY A 188 -17.14 -12.11 3.34
CA GLY A 188 -15.92 -12.26 2.54
C GLY A 188 -15.71 -11.07 1.62
N MET A 189 -14.53 -10.95 1.02
CA MET A 189 -14.17 -9.81 0.18
C MET A 189 -15.26 -9.48 -0.86
N PHE A 190 -15.73 -10.48 -1.60
CA PHE A 190 -16.79 -10.32 -2.61
C PHE A 190 -18.14 -9.95 -2.01
N GLY A 191 -18.49 -10.53 -0.86
CA GLY A 191 -19.72 -10.18 -0.14
C GLY A 191 -19.72 -8.73 0.30
N SER A 192 -18.59 -8.23 0.82
CA SER A 192 -18.43 -6.83 1.19
C SER A 192 -18.52 -5.89 -0.01
N ILE A 193 -17.92 -6.25 -1.16
CA ILE A 193 -18.05 -5.44 -2.39
C ILE A 193 -19.51 -5.37 -2.83
N ARG A 194 -20.20 -6.52 -2.86
CA ARG A 194 -21.61 -6.62 -3.25
C ARG A 194 -22.49 -5.78 -2.32
N GLU A 195 -22.27 -5.87 -1.02
CA GLU A 195 -23.02 -5.10 -0.02
C GLU A 195 -22.86 -3.59 -0.24
N ILE A 196 -21.63 -3.12 -0.42
CA ILE A 196 -21.34 -1.69 -0.66
C ILE A 196 -22.00 -1.22 -1.96
N TYR A 197 -21.91 -2.04 -3.00
CA TYR A 197 -22.49 -1.72 -4.29
C TYR A 197 -24.02 -1.61 -4.23
N LEU A 198 -24.69 -2.58 -3.59
CA LEU A 198 -26.15 -2.63 -3.56
C LEU A 198 -26.77 -1.66 -2.54
N HIS A 199 -26.11 -1.43 -1.40
CA HIS A 199 -26.74 -0.74 -0.26
C HIS A 199 -26.11 0.61 0.11
N GLU A 200 -24.93 0.97 -0.40
CA GLU A 200 -24.23 2.21 0.03
C GLU A 200 -24.01 3.25 -1.08
N GLY A 201 -24.56 3.02 -2.28
CA GLY A 201 -24.47 3.96 -3.41
C GLY A 201 -23.56 3.50 -4.54
N GLY A 202 -23.49 2.18 -4.79
CA GLY A 202 -22.90 1.63 -6.02
C GLY A 202 -21.40 1.86 -6.16
N VAL A 203 -20.99 2.17 -7.39
CA VAL A 203 -19.59 2.40 -7.75
C VAL A 203 -18.99 3.56 -6.96
N ARG A 204 -19.74 4.66 -6.76
CA ARG A 204 -19.23 5.84 -6.03
C ARG A 204 -18.84 5.49 -4.59
N ALA A 205 -19.57 4.57 -3.95
CA ALA A 205 -19.26 4.10 -2.61
C ALA A 205 -17.98 3.26 -2.56
N LEU A 206 -17.75 2.42 -3.57
CA LEU A 206 -16.53 1.60 -3.71
C LEU A 206 -15.26 2.45 -3.86
N TYR A 207 -15.37 3.67 -4.39
CA TYR A 207 -14.26 4.60 -4.60
C TYR A 207 -14.17 5.73 -3.56
N ARG A 208 -14.93 5.65 -2.45
CA ARG A 208 -14.88 6.70 -1.44
C ARG A 208 -13.53 6.72 -0.72
N GLY A 209 -12.85 7.86 -0.83
CA GLY A 209 -11.50 8.10 -0.31
C GLY A 209 -10.40 7.96 -1.37
N VAL A 210 -10.74 7.73 -2.65
CA VAL A 210 -9.74 7.69 -3.73
C VAL A 210 -9.04 9.03 -3.88
N ALA A 211 -9.79 10.14 -3.79
CA ALA A 211 -9.24 11.50 -3.89
C ALA A 211 -8.16 11.81 -2.84
N PRO A 212 -8.37 11.64 -1.51
CA PRO A 212 -7.28 11.84 -0.56
C PRO A 212 -6.14 10.82 -0.72
N THR A 213 -6.41 9.63 -1.28
CA THR A 213 -5.35 8.65 -1.57
C THR A 213 -4.44 9.15 -2.68
N THR A 214 -5.01 9.60 -3.80
CA THR A 214 -4.23 10.09 -4.94
C THR A 214 -3.51 11.40 -4.62
N LEU A 215 -4.16 12.30 -3.87
CA LEU A 215 -3.51 13.53 -3.39
C LEU A 215 -2.30 13.26 -2.48
N GLY A 216 -2.22 12.11 -1.80
CA GLY A 216 -1.07 11.76 -0.98
C GLY A 216 0.12 11.16 -1.75
N VAL A 217 -0.14 10.37 -2.81
CA VAL A 217 0.92 9.57 -3.46
C VAL A 217 1.95 10.45 -4.19
N ALA A 218 1.52 11.42 -5.00
CA ALA A 218 2.45 12.26 -5.75
C ALA A 218 3.31 13.16 -4.84
N PRO A 219 2.74 13.88 -3.84
CA PRO A 219 3.55 14.65 -2.89
C PRO A 219 4.53 13.78 -2.10
N TYR A 220 4.14 12.56 -1.72
CA TYR A 220 5.06 11.64 -1.03
C TYR A 220 6.28 11.32 -1.89
N ALA A 221 6.08 10.94 -3.16
CA ALA A 221 7.18 10.63 -4.07
C ALA A 221 8.10 11.84 -4.30
N GLY A 222 7.52 13.02 -4.57
CA GLY A 222 8.28 14.25 -4.79
C GLY A 222 9.05 14.72 -3.56
N LEU A 223 8.42 14.74 -2.39
CA LEU A 223 9.06 15.15 -1.14
C LEU A 223 10.16 14.16 -0.73
N ASN A 224 9.91 12.86 -0.81
CA ASN A 224 10.91 11.85 -0.48
C ASN A 224 12.16 12.02 -1.35
N PHE A 225 11.96 12.20 -2.66
CA PHE A 225 13.05 12.44 -3.60
C PHE A 225 13.82 13.74 -3.28
N ALA A 226 13.13 14.86 -3.12
CA ALA A 226 13.75 16.15 -2.85
C ALA A 226 14.54 16.15 -1.52
N ILE A 227 13.97 15.57 -0.46
CA ILE A 227 14.64 15.46 0.84
C ILE A 227 15.84 14.52 0.72
N TYR A 228 15.69 13.37 0.07
CA TYR A 228 16.79 12.43 -0.14
C TYR A 228 17.95 13.06 -0.90
N GLU A 229 17.69 13.78 -2.01
CA GLU A 229 18.73 14.45 -2.78
C GLU A 229 19.43 15.55 -1.97
N ASN A 230 18.67 16.38 -1.26
CA ASN A 230 19.24 17.42 -0.40
C ASN A 230 20.15 16.82 0.69
N MET A 231 19.69 15.76 1.38
CA MET A 231 20.51 15.11 2.40
C MET A 231 21.73 14.40 1.80
N ARG A 232 21.58 13.75 0.64
CA ARG A 232 22.68 13.08 -0.06
C ARG A 232 23.73 14.06 -0.55
N ASN A 233 23.32 15.24 -1.00
CA ASN A 233 24.22 16.30 -1.46
C ASN A 233 25.04 16.90 -0.32
N ALA A 234 24.50 16.92 0.90
CA ALA A 234 25.22 17.35 2.10
C ALA A 234 26.29 16.34 2.58
N VAL A 235 26.21 15.07 2.16
CA VAL A 235 27.22 14.05 2.52
C VAL A 235 28.44 14.14 1.59
N PRO A 236 29.68 14.13 2.12
CA PRO A 236 30.91 14.11 1.32
C PRO A 236 30.95 12.92 0.35
N LEU A 237 31.51 13.13 -0.85
CA LEU A 237 31.50 12.15 -1.95
C LEU A 237 32.06 10.77 -1.55
N GLU A 238 33.09 10.75 -0.70
CA GLU A 238 33.74 9.53 -0.19
C GLU A 238 32.76 8.61 0.58
N HIS A 239 31.83 9.21 1.30
CA HIS A 239 30.87 8.51 2.16
C HIS A 239 29.57 8.14 1.43
N ARG A 240 29.33 8.67 0.22
CA ARG A 240 28.10 8.42 -0.56
C ARG A 240 27.94 6.98 -1.06
N LYS A 241 29.00 6.18 -1.00
CA LYS A 241 28.98 4.75 -1.39
C LYS A 241 28.72 3.83 -0.20
N ASN A 242 28.80 4.32 1.04
CA ASN A 242 28.58 3.49 2.22
C ASN A 242 27.09 3.06 2.31
N PRO A 243 26.78 1.75 2.25
CA PRO A 243 25.40 1.26 2.27
C PRO A 243 24.61 1.72 3.50
N PHE A 244 25.26 1.81 4.67
CA PHE A 244 24.61 2.26 5.91
C PHE A 244 24.18 3.73 5.83
N ILE A 245 24.98 4.57 5.19
CA ILE A 245 24.64 5.98 5.00
C ILE A 245 23.50 6.11 4.00
N ILE A 246 23.54 5.40 2.87
CA ILE A 246 22.46 5.40 1.88
C ILE A 246 21.14 4.94 2.52
N LEU A 247 21.17 3.87 3.30
CA LEU A 247 20.00 3.35 4.02
C LEU A 247 19.48 4.34 5.06
N SER A 248 20.36 4.98 5.83
CA SER A 248 19.99 5.97 6.83
C SER A 248 19.35 7.21 6.19
N LEU A 249 19.95 7.71 5.11
CA LEU A 249 19.41 8.82 4.33
C LEU A 249 18.04 8.48 3.72
N GLY A 250 17.90 7.29 3.15
CA GLY A 250 16.63 6.79 2.61
C GLY A 250 15.55 6.63 3.69
N GLY A 251 15.91 6.11 4.86
CA GLY A 251 15.00 5.96 5.99
C GLY A 251 14.54 7.30 6.57
N LEU A 252 15.46 8.24 6.75
CA LEU A 252 15.16 9.57 7.28
C LEU A 252 14.33 10.41 6.31
N SER A 253 14.74 10.47 5.03
CA SER A 253 13.97 11.17 3.99
C SER A 253 12.56 10.60 3.85
N GLY A 254 12.43 9.27 3.84
CA GLY A 254 11.15 8.58 3.79
C GLY A 254 10.28 8.86 5.01
N GLY A 255 10.87 8.90 6.21
CA GLY A 255 10.19 9.24 7.46
C GLY A 255 9.67 10.67 7.49
N ILE A 256 10.49 11.64 7.06
CA ILE A 256 10.11 13.06 6.98
C ILE A 256 8.99 13.24 5.94
N ALA A 257 9.18 12.71 4.73
CA ALA A 257 8.17 12.78 3.67
C ALA A 257 6.83 12.15 4.10
N GLN A 258 6.89 10.98 4.75
CA GLN A 258 5.70 10.31 5.28
C GLN A 258 5.01 11.13 6.37
N THR A 259 5.76 11.88 7.18
CA THR A 259 5.21 12.75 8.23
C THR A 259 4.49 13.95 7.63
N LEU A 260 5.06 14.59 6.61
CA LEU A 260 4.43 15.72 5.91
C LEU A 260 3.13 15.30 5.18
N VAL A 261 3.11 14.10 4.60
CA VAL A 261 1.95 13.58 3.85
C VAL A 261 0.94 12.87 4.75
N TYR A 262 1.27 12.60 6.01
CA TYR A 262 0.45 11.81 6.93
C TYR A 262 -1.02 12.28 7.08
N PRO A 263 -1.34 13.59 7.03
CA PRO A 263 -2.73 14.04 7.05
C PRO A 263 -3.58 13.39 5.95
N PHE A 264 -3.08 13.26 4.72
CA PHE A 264 -3.82 12.60 3.63
C PHE A 264 -4.06 11.11 3.89
N ASP A 265 -3.12 10.47 4.59
CA ASP A 265 -3.22 9.08 5.03
C ASP A 265 -4.38 8.89 6.04
N ILE A 266 -4.59 9.86 6.94
CA ILE A 266 -5.75 9.90 7.84
C ILE A 266 -7.04 10.08 7.05
N LEU A 267 -7.09 11.08 6.18
CA LEU A 267 -8.28 11.38 5.39
C LEU A 267 -8.72 10.16 4.59
N ARG A 268 -7.77 9.49 3.91
CA ARG A 268 -8.04 8.23 3.21
C ARG A 268 -8.81 7.25 4.07
N ARG A 269 -8.32 6.93 5.28
CA ARG A 269 -8.98 5.95 6.16
C ARG A 269 -10.35 6.39 6.61
N ARG A 270 -10.51 7.67 6.99
CA ARG A 270 -11.79 8.19 7.47
C ARG A 270 -12.85 8.21 6.38
N PHE A 271 -12.49 8.57 5.15
CA PHE A 271 -13.38 8.48 4.00
C PHE A 271 -13.77 7.03 3.67
N GLN A 272 -12.84 6.09 3.79
CA GLN A 272 -13.10 4.65 3.57
C GLN A 272 -14.13 4.07 4.56
N VAL A 273 -14.28 4.69 5.73
CA VAL A 273 -15.17 4.22 6.81
C VAL A 273 -16.37 5.13 7.06
N ALA A 274 -16.51 6.22 6.31
CA ALA A 274 -17.56 7.22 6.49
C ALA A 274 -18.99 6.65 6.43
N THR A 275 -19.25 5.64 5.59
CA THR A 275 -20.58 4.98 5.52
C THR A 275 -20.69 3.70 6.33
N LEU A 276 -19.61 3.22 6.96
CA LEU A 276 -19.75 2.10 7.88
C LEU A 276 -20.74 2.48 8.99
N GLN A 277 -21.70 1.59 9.24
CA GLN A 277 -22.78 1.77 10.20
C GLN A 277 -23.74 2.94 9.85
N GLY A 278 -24.02 3.18 8.56
CA GLY A 278 -25.05 4.15 8.15
C GLY A 278 -24.73 5.60 8.49
N GLY A 279 -23.45 5.96 8.56
CA GLY A 279 -23.01 7.31 8.94
C GLY A 279 -22.90 7.55 10.45
N LYS A 280 -23.23 6.56 11.29
CA LYS A 280 -23.18 6.67 12.76
C LYS A 280 -21.76 6.76 13.35
N MET A 281 -20.73 6.46 12.55
CA MET A 281 -19.32 6.69 12.93
C MET A 281 -18.93 8.19 12.96
N GLY A 282 -19.83 9.10 12.55
CA GLY A 282 -19.66 10.55 12.74
C GLY A 282 -18.71 11.25 11.75
N PHE A 283 -18.17 10.52 10.77
CA PHE A 283 -17.27 11.06 9.74
C PHE A 283 -18.00 11.31 8.43
N GLN A 284 -18.88 12.30 8.39
CA GLN A 284 -19.44 12.79 7.14
C GLN A 284 -18.65 14.03 6.71
N TYR A 285 -17.88 13.88 5.63
CA TYR A 285 -17.13 14.99 5.05
C TYR A 285 -17.60 15.21 3.62
N SER A 286 -17.86 16.47 3.27
CA SER A 286 -18.24 16.85 1.91
C SER A 286 -17.03 16.84 0.97
N SER A 287 -15.86 17.24 1.48
CA SER A 287 -14.62 17.40 0.72
C SER A 287 -13.39 17.13 1.57
N VAL A 288 -12.22 16.98 0.93
CA VAL A 288 -10.92 16.84 1.60
C VAL A 288 -10.64 18.04 2.50
N TRP A 289 -10.99 19.25 2.06
CA TRP A 289 -10.78 20.47 2.82
C TRP A 289 -11.69 20.58 4.04
N ASP A 290 -12.97 20.23 3.86
CA ASP A 290 -13.94 20.15 4.94
C ASP A 290 -13.52 19.12 6.01
N ALA A 291 -12.97 17.97 5.57
CA ALA A 291 -12.40 16.98 6.47
C ALA A 291 -11.22 17.53 7.28
N LEU A 292 -10.25 18.19 6.64
CA LEU A 292 -9.12 18.80 7.34
C LEU A 292 -9.60 19.80 8.40
N LYS A 293 -10.48 20.73 8.03
CA LYS A 293 -11.05 21.72 8.95
C LYS A 293 -11.78 21.07 10.11
N THR A 294 -12.65 20.09 9.82
CA THR A 294 -13.44 19.40 10.85
C THR A 294 -12.55 18.62 11.82
N ILE A 295 -11.49 17.97 11.34
CA ILE A 295 -10.55 17.24 12.20
C ILE A 295 -9.80 18.21 13.10
N VAL A 296 -9.27 19.29 12.56
CA VAL A 296 -8.54 20.29 13.36
C VAL A 296 -9.46 20.94 14.38
N ALA A 297 -10.71 21.25 14.02
CA ALA A 297 -11.68 21.86 14.94
C ALA A 297 -12.13 20.90 16.06
N LYS A 298 -12.36 19.61 15.77
CA LYS A 298 -12.90 18.65 16.76
C LYS A 298 -11.84 17.87 17.54
N GLU A 299 -10.69 17.60 16.93
CA GLU A 299 -9.65 16.71 17.48
C GLU A 299 -8.29 17.41 17.63
N GLY A 300 -8.19 18.67 17.18
CA GLY A 300 -6.94 19.42 17.16
C GLY A 300 -5.94 18.90 16.12
N TRP A 301 -4.78 19.56 16.05
CA TRP A 301 -3.69 19.20 15.14
C TRP A 301 -3.19 17.77 15.34
N ARG A 302 -3.23 17.25 16.57
CA ARG A 302 -2.86 15.86 16.88
C ARG A 302 -3.79 14.84 16.23
N GLY A 303 -5.04 15.21 15.93
CA GLY A 303 -5.99 14.37 15.20
C GLY A 303 -5.49 13.96 13.81
N LEU A 304 -4.75 14.83 13.12
CA LEU A 304 -4.16 14.58 11.81
C LEU A 304 -2.97 13.61 11.84
N TYR A 305 -2.48 13.24 13.02
CA TYR A 305 -1.31 12.37 13.21
C TYR A 305 -1.60 11.09 14.02
N LYS A 306 -2.89 10.77 14.24
CA LYS A 306 -3.28 9.54 14.92
C LYS A 306 -2.81 8.31 14.14
N GLY A 307 -2.10 7.41 14.80
CA GLY A 307 -1.53 6.23 14.13
C GLY A 307 -0.16 6.44 13.50
N TRP A 308 0.41 7.66 13.56
CA TRP A 308 1.70 7.96 12.94
C TRP A 308 2.82 7.08 13.52
N GLN A 309 2.88 6.94 14.85
CA GLN A 309 3.85 6.09 15.52
C GLN A 309 3.72 4.63 15.06
N ALA A 310 2.50 4.05 15.09
CA ALA A 310 2.27 2.69 14.60
C ALA A 310 2.70 2.54 13.13
N ASN A 311 2.53 3.56 12.29
CA ASN A 311 3.02 3.54 10.92
C ASN A 311 4.55 3.51 10.84
N MET A 312 5.25 4.32 11.62
CA MET A 312 6.73 4.34 11.65
C MET A 312 7.30 2.98 12.08
N TRP A 313 6.75 2.41 13.16
CA TRP A 313 7.16 1.10 13.70
C TRP A 313 6.93 -0.04 12.71
N LYS A 314 5.96 0.12 11.80
CA LYS A 314 5.64 -0.89 10.78
C LYS A 314 6.60 -0.87 9.59
N ILE A 315 7.09 0.31 9.19
CA ILE A 315 7.82 0.48 7.92
C ILE A 315 9.11 -0.34 7.90
N MET A 316 9.97 -0.22 8.93
CA MET A 316 11.26 -0.89 8.93
C MET A 316 11.14 -2.42 8.92
N PRO A 317 10.35 -3.07 9.80
CA PRO A 317 10.17 -4.52 9.75
C PRO A 317 9.54 -4.99 8.43
N SER A 318 8.61 -4.21 7.86
CA SER A 318 7.99 -4.56 6.58
C SER A 318 9.02 -4.61 5.46
N MET A 319 9.89 -3.60 5.38
CA MET A 319 10.94 -3.56 4.35
C MET A 319 11.99 -4.65 4.55
N ALA A 320 12.43 -4.87 5.80
CA ALA A 320 13.39 -5.93 6.12
C ALA A 320 12.86 -7.31 5.72
N VAL A 321 11.63 -7.67 6.15
CA VAL A 321 11.02 -8.95 5.80
C VAL A 321 10.83 -9.07 4.29
N GLN A 322 10.42 -8.00 3.61
CA GLN A 322 10.19 -8.05 2.16
C GLN A 322 11.48 -8.33 1.38
N TRP A 323 12.55 -7.58 1.63
CA TRP A 323 13.81 -7.75 0.89
C TRP A 323 14.50 -9.06 1.24
N THR A 324 14.60 -9.41 2.53
CA THR A 324 15.17 -10.69 2.94
C THR A 324 14.40 -11.87 2.36
N SER A 325 13.06 -11.82 2.38
CA SER A 325 12.25 -12.90 1.77
C SER A 325 12.46 -12.95 0.26
N TYR A 326 12.53 -11.81 -0.42
CA TYR A 326 12.76 -11.77 -1.86
C TYR A 326 14.10 -12.44 -2.23
N ASP A 327 15.18 -12.06 -1.53
CA ASP A 327 16.51 -12.59 -1.79
C ASP A 327 16.60 -14.09 -1.50
N LEU A 328 16.02 -14.56 -0.39
CA LEU A 328 16.00 -15.97 -0.03
C LEU A 328 15.19 -16.81 -1.03
N ILE A 329 14.02 -16.34 -1.45
CA ILE A 329 13.17 -17.05 -2.41
C ILE A 329 13.85 -17.07 -3.78
N LYS A 330 14.44 -15.96 -4.21
CA LYS A 330 15.15 -15.88 -5.50
C LYS A 330 16.33 -16.86 -5.51
N LYS A 331 17.20 -16.84 -4.49
CA LYS A 331 18.31 -17.80 -4.36
C LYS A 331 17.84 -19.25 -4.36
N PHE A 332 16.81 -19.57 -3.58
CA PHE A 332 16.28 -20.93 -3.51
C PHE A 332 15.74 -21.46 -4.84
N ILE A 333 15.18 -20.59 -5.68
CA ILE A 333 14.67 -20.98 -7.01
C ILE A 333 15.80 -21.05 -8.04
N GLU A 334 16.81 -20.19 -7.94
CA GLU A 334 17.98 -20.22 -8.85
C GLU A 334 18.92 -21.41 -8.57
N GLU A 335 19.00 -21.85 -7.30
CA GLU A 335 19.81 -23.00 -6.88
C GLU A 335 19.17 -24.38 -7.19
N ARG A 336 17.94 -24.43 -7.73
CA ARG A 336 17.17 -25.67 -7.99
C ARG A 336 16.77 -25.84 -9.45
#